data_AF-A0A2V7H3W3-F1
#
_entry.id   AF-A0A2V7H3W3-F1
#
_cell.length_a   1.000
_cell.length_b   1.000
_cell.length_c   1.000
_cell.angle_alpha   90.00
_cell.angle_beta   90.00
_cell.angle_gamma   90.00
#
_symmetry.space_group_name_H-M   'P 1'
#
loop_
_entity.id
_entity.type
_entity.pdbx_description
1 polymer ?
#
loop_
_entity_poly.entity_id
_entity_poly.type
_entity_poly.pdbx_seq_one_letter_code
_entity_poly.pdbx_strand_id
1 'polypeptide(L)'
;MKANKNLIEVALPLDAINKASAREKSIRHGHPSTLHLWWARRPLAAARAIVFAQVVDDPSAHPDLFPTEKKQEKERQRLFRIIEDLVQWENTANETVLQHARDEIWNSWRAACAENVDHPRAKELFDRQRLPAFHDPFAGGGSLPLEAQRLGFESYASDLNPVAVLICKTLIEIPPKFGGKPPVNPAARKDKALIEREWHGAQGLAEDVRYYGRWMRDEAEKRIGDLYPKVEVTAEMAKPRPDLKQYVGEKLTVIAWLWARTVRSPNPAFPNVEVPLASTFMLSTKEGKETYVEPVIQDGDYRFTVKLGKPKDGEGTKNGTKLARGANFKCLMSEAPIEGDYIKAEGKAGRMGARLMATVAEGRRGRVYLSPTPEMEEVAQRAKPEWKPDLVISGSTQYLGIKPYGMERFSQLHTPRQLQALSTFSDLVREARERVKRDAQVGGPTDGGRDLAAGGTGATAYAEAVSACLSLCVSRQANRSSTLNFWDSQGENVQQVFARQALQMTWDFVEGNPFSDSTGNFVGQAEYFSRVLEMAVPATP
;
A
#
# COMPACT_ATOMS: atom_id res chain seq x y z
N MET A 1 -14.68 -31.34 29.88
CA MET A 1 -14.51 -29.89 30.13
C MET A 1 -15.87 -29.35 30.53
N LYS A 2 -15.99 -28.67 31.67
CA LYS A 2 -17.19 -27.86 31.92
C LYS A 2 -17.09 -26.66 30.98
N ALA A 3 -18.08 -26.50 30.10
CA ALA A 3 -18.11 -25.42 29.13
C ALA A 3 -18.93 -24.27 29.71
N ASN A 4 -18.25 -23.21 30.12
CA ASN A 4 -18.89 -21.94 30.46
C ASN A 4 -19.32 -21.25 29.17
N LYS A 5 -20.45 -20.53 29.24
CA LYS A 5 -20.87 -19.69 28.12
C LYS A 5 -20.00 -18.45 28.10
N ASN A 6 -19.46 -18.11 26.94
CA ASN A 6 -18.67 -16.90 26.75
C ASN A 6 -19.54 -15.78 26.18
N LEU A 7 -19.10 -14.53 26.31
CA LEU A 7 -19.84 -13.36 25.81
C LEU A 7 -20.24 -13.52 24.33
N ILE A 8 -19.34 -14.08 23.51
CA ILE A 8 -19.57 -14.29 22.07
C ILE A 8 -20.77 -15.20 21.77
N GLU A 9 -21.13 -16.10 22.70
CA GLU A 9 -22.24 -17.04 22.53
C GLU A 9 -23.58 -16.47 23.00
N VAL A 10 -23.55 -15.34 23.72
CA VAL A 10 -24.73 -14.75 24.37
C VAL A 10 -25.09 -13.41 23.75
N ALA A 11 -24.20 -12.41 23.87
CA ALA A 11 -24.47 -11.06 23.38
C ALA A 11 -23.21 -10.20 23.24
N LEU A 12 -23.24 -9.27 22.29
CA LEU A 12 -22.18 -8.29 22.01
C LEU A 12 -22.76 -6.90 21.74
N PRO A 13 -22.02 -5.81 22.01
CA PRO A 13 -22.44 -4.45 21.67
C PRO A 13 -22.23 -4.18 20.16
N LEU A 14 -23.05 -4.83 19.32
CA LEU A 14 -22.87 -4.84 17.86
C LEU A 14 -22.90 -3.45 17.23
N ASP A 15 -23.71 -2.53 17.74
CA ASP A 15 -23.78 -1.15 17.23
C ASP A 15 -22.45 -0.41 17.37
N ALA A 16 -21.80 -0.54 18.53
CA ALA A 16 -20.48 0.05 18.77
C ALA A 16 -19.41 -0.58 17.88
N ILE A 17 -19.40 -1.92 17.78
CA ILE A 17 -18.46 -2.67 16.94
C ILE A 17 -18.62 -2.29 15.46
N ASN A 18 -19.86 -2.21 14.96
CA ASN A 18 -20.17 -1.87 13.58
C ASN A 18 -19.78 -0.43 13.24
N LYS A 19 -20.10 0.52 14.13
CA LYS A 19 -19.72 1.93 13.97
C LYS A 19 -18.20 2.10 13.93
N ALA A 20 -17.47 1.46 14.84
CA ALA A 20 -16.01 1.47 14.86
C ALA A 20 -15.41 0.83 13.60
N SER A 21 -15.91 -0.33 13.20
CA SER A 21 -15.44 -1.06 12.00
C SER A 21 -15.69 -0.27 10.71
N ALA A 22 -16.80 0.47 10.63
CA ALA A 22 -17.08 1.35 9.49
C ALA A 22 -16.12 2.55 9.46
N ARG A 23 -15.85 3.17 10.61
CA ARG A 23 -14.93 4.29 10.75
C ARG A 23 -13.49 3.91 10.38
N GLU A 24 -13.04 2.73 10.76
CA GLU A 24 -11.69 2.22 10.46
C GLU A 24 -11.37 2.25 8.95
N LYS A 25 -12.37 2.05 8.08
CA LYS A 25 -12.20 2.05 6.61
C LYS A 25 -11.71 3.38 6.04
N SER A 26 -11.84 4.51 6.74
CA SER A 26 -11.37 5.83 6.28
C SER A 26 -9.99 6.20 6.84
N ILE A 27 -9.42 5.38 7.73
CA ILE A 27 -8.13 5.66 8.36
C ILE A 27 -6.99 5.36 7.37
N ARG A 28 -6.07 6.32 7.23
CA ARG A 28 -4.99 6.29 6.23
C ARG A 28 -3.59 6.45 6.82
N HIS A 29 -3.47 6.54 8.15
CA HIS A 29 -2.21 6.69 8.85
C HIS A 29 -2.16 5.71 10.02
N GLY A 30 -1.04 4.99 10.16
CA GLY A 30 -0.83 4.02 11.23
C GLY A 30 -1.63 2.71 11.10
N HIS A 31 -2.67 2.67 10.26
CA HIS A 31 -3.47 1.46 10.06
C HIS A 31 -2.70 0.37 9.30
N PRO A 32 -2.76 -0.92 9.69
CA PRO A 32 -2.08 -2.02 9.00
C PRO A 32 -2.40 -2.17 7.50
N SER A 33 -3.54 -1.65 7.03
CA SER A 33 -3.83 -1.54 5.59
C SER A 33 -2.89 -0.64 4.82
N THR A 34 -2.22 0.27 5.51
CA THR A 34 -1.19 1.13 4.98
C THR A 34 0.22 0.58 5.21
N LEU A 35 0.38 -0.58 5.85
CA LEU A 35 1.66 -1.34 5.87
C LEU A 35 1.83 -2.11 4.57
N HIS A 36 0.79 -2.85 4.17
CA HIS A 36 0.65 -3.46 2.86
C HIS A 36 -0.83 -3.80 2.62
N LEU A 37 -1.29 -3.67 1.38
CA LEU A 37 -2.66 -4.03 1.04
C LEU A 37 -2.83 -5.55 1.11
N TRP A 38 -3.91 -6.00 1.75
CA TRP A 38 -4.37 -7.39 1.76
C TRP A 38 -5.89 -7.39 1.67
N TRP A 39 -6.44 -8.09 0.68
CA TRP A 39 -7.85 -7.95 0.31
C TRP A 39 -8.84 -8.52 1.32
N ALA A 40 -8.45 -9.56 2.05
CA ALA A 40 -9.32 -10.24 3.00
C ALA A 40 -9.11 -9.75 4.46
N ARG A 41 -8.61 -8.53 4.66
CA ARG A 41 -8.34 -8.02 6.01
C ARG A 41 -9.65 -7.80 6.78
N ARG A 42 -9.76 -8.39 7.97
CA ARG A 42 -10.88 -8.16 8.89
C ARG A 42 -10.71 -6.82 9.62
N PRO A 43 -11.80 -6.08 9.91
CA PRO A 43 -11.72 -4.88 10.74
C PRO A 43 -11.06 -5.20 12.08
N LEU A 44 -10.10 -4.39 12.51
CA LEU A 44 -9.39 -4.56 13.77
C LEU A 44 -10.34 -4.39 14.96
N ALA A 45 -11.26 -3.44 14.88
CA ALA A 45 -12.31 -3.25 15.89
C ALA A 45 -13.09 -4.56 16.15
N ALA A 46 -13.59 -5.19 15.09
CA ALA A 46 -14.31 -6.47 15.21
C ALA A 46 -13.40 -7.61 15.70
N ALA A 47 -12.16 -7.70 15.18
CA ALA A 47 -11.20 -8.70 15.59
C ALA A 47 -10.92 -8.63 17.11
N ARG A 48 -10.64 -7.43 17.64
CA ARG A 48 -10.38 -7.19 19.06
C ARG A 48 -11.57 -7.57 19.94
N ALA A 49 -12.78 -7.15 19.55
CA ALA A 49 -14.00 -7.47 20.29
C ALA A 49 -14.26 -8.98 20.35
N ILE A 50 -14.07 -9.68 19.22
CA ILE A 50 -14.30 -11.13 19.13
C ILE A 50 -13.26 -11.90 19.94
N VAL A 51 -11.98 -11.54 19.86
CA VAL A 51 -10.94 -12.21 20.66
C VAL A 51 -11.21 -12.05 22.17
N PHE A 52 -11.56 -10.84 22.62
CA PHE A 52 -11.95 -10.61 24.01
C PHE A 52 -13.17 -11.45 24.41
N ALA A 53 -14.25 -11.39 23.63
CA ALA A 53 -15.51 -12.05 23.94
C ALA A 53 -15.46 -13.58 23.81
N GLN A 54 -14.46 -14.12 23.13
CA GLN A 54 -14.23 -15.55 23.03
C GLN A 54 -13.61 -16.15 24.30
N VAL A 55 -12.96 -15.33 25.14
CA VAL A 55 -12.26 -15.79 26.35
C VAL A 55 -12.95 -15.32 27.63
N VAL A 56 -13.66 -14.20 27.57
CA VAL A 56 -14.41 -13.68 28.73
C VAL A 56 -15.77 -14.37 28.85
N ASP A 57 -15.98 -14.98 30.01
CA ASP A 57 -17.23 -15.67 30.36
C ASP A 57 -18.41 -14.68 30.40
N ASP A 58 -19.59 -15.10 29.92
CA ASP A 58 -20.82 -14.37 30.19
C ASP A 58 -21.21 -14.55 31.67
N PRO A 59 -21.76 -13.52 32.35
CA PRO A 59 -22.17 -13.62 33.75
C PRO A 59 -23.17 -14.75 34.04
N SER A 60 -23.92 -15.24 33.05
CA SER A 60 -24.81 -16.40 33.20
C SER A 60 -24.08 -17.73 33.44
N ALA A 61 -22.78 -17.81 33.12
CA ALA A 61 -21.94 -18.96 33.44
C ALA A 61 -21.58 -19.03 34.94
N HIS A 62 -21.74 -17.92 35.68
CA HIS A 62 -21.36 -17.78 37.08
C HIS A 62 -22.58 -17.51 37.99
N PRO A 63 -23.54 -18.43 38.13
CA PRO A 63 -24.78 -18.20 38.87
C PRO A 63 -24.56 -17.92 40.37
N ASP A 64 -23.46 -18.40 40.95
CA ASP A 64 -23.11 -18.12 42.35
C ASP A 64 -22.74 -16.64 42.57
N LEU A 65 -22.12 -16.00 41.58
CA LEU A 65 -21.74 -14.59 41.60
C LEU A 65 -22.88 -13.69 41.09
N PHE A 66 -23.60 -14.16 40.06
CA PHE A 66 -24.68 -13.45 39.39
C PHE A 66 -26.00 -14.26 39.39
N PRO A 67 -26.64 -14.42 40.56
CA PRO A 67 -27.78 -15.33 40.73
C PRO A 67 -29.09 -14.86 40.09
N THR A 68 -29.16 -13.65 39.54
CA THR A 68 -30.38 -13.10 38.93
C THR A 68 -30.09 -12.48 37.58
N GLU A 69 -31.07 -12.52 36.66
CA GLU A 69 -30.96 -11.90 35.33
C GLU A 69 -30.57 -10.42 35.41
N LYS A 70 -31.09 -9.67 36.39
CA LYS A 70 -30.73 -8.27 36.61
C LYS A 70 -29.27 -8.08 36.99
N LYS A 71 -28.69 -8.99 37.80
CA LYS A 71 -27.27 -8.95 38.14
C LYS A 71 -26.40 -9.36 36.94
N GLN A 72 -26.81 -10.38 36.20
CA GLN A 72 -26.13 -10.82 34.98
C GLN A 72 -26.10 -9.71 33.94
N GLU A 73 -27.23 -9.04 33.70
CA GLU A 73 -27.32 -7.93 32.75
C GLU A 73 -26.48 -6.74 33.19
N LYS A 74 -26.50 -6.38 34.48
CA LYS A 74 -25.65 -5.29 35.00
C LYS A 74 -24.16 -5.58 34.75
N GLU A 75 -23.73 -6.80 34.98
CA GLU A 75 -22.34 -7.19 34.75
C GLU A 75 -22.00 -7.27 33.26
N ARG A 76 -22.91 -7.81 32.43
CA ARG A 76 -22.76 -7.82 30.98
C ARG A 76 -22.59 -6.41 30.42
N GLN A 77 -23.35 -5.44 30.92
CA GLN A 77 -23.20 -4.04 30.55
C GLN A 77 -21.86 -3.44 30.99
N ARG A 78 -21.25 -3.90 32.10
CA ARG A 78 -19.85 -3.53 32.46
C ARG A 78 -18.87 -4.07 31.42
N LEU A 79 -19.01 -5.35 31.05
CA LEU A 79 -18.16 -5.99 30.04
C LEU A 79 -18.33 -5.36 28.65
N PHE A 80 -19.54 -4.92 28.29
CA PHE A 80 -19.80 -4.20 27.05
C PHE A 80 -19.08 -2.86 27.01
N ARG A 81 -19.00 -2.12 28.11
CA ARG A 81 -18.23 -0.87 28.16
C ARG A 81 -16.75 -1.10 27.88
N ILE A 82 -16.18 -2.21 28.37
CA ILE A 82 -14.80 -2.60 28.02
C ILE A 82 -14.68 -2.79 26.50
N ILE A 83 -15.60 -3.51 25.87
CA ILE A 83 -15.61 -3.69 24.41
C ILE A 83 -15.78 -2.34 23.68
N GLU A 84 -16.69 -1.49 24.12
CA GLU A 84 -16.95 -0.16 23.54
C GLU A 84 -15.72 0.75 23.57
N ASP A 85 -14.93 0.69 24.65
CA ASP A 85 -13.65 1.39 24.74
C ASP A 85 -12.60 0.73 23.85
N LEU A 86 -12.51 -0.61 23.88
CA LEU A 86 -11.54 -1.37 23.09
C LEU A 86 -11.69 -1.12 21.59
N VAL A 87 -12.91 -1.06 21.05
CA VAL A 87 -13.13 -0.99 19.59
C VAL A 87 -12.77 0.36 18.98
N GLN A 88 -12.60 1.40 19.79
CA GLN A 88 -12.24 2.73 19.31
C GLN A 88 -10.80 2.76 18.77
N TRP A 89 -10.60 3.39 17.62
CA TRP A 89 -9.30 3.47 16.96
C TRP A 89 -8.25 4.17 17.84
N GLU A 90 -8.67 5.23 18.54
CA GLU A 90 -7.85 6.03 19.45
C GLU A 90 -7.28 5.21 20.60
N ASN A 91 -7.98 4.12 20.99
CA ASN A 91 -7.60 3.27 22.11
C ASN A 91 -6.73 2.07 21.70
N THR A 92 -6.39 1.93 20.41
CA THR A 92 -5.66 0.76 19.89
C THR A 92 -4.26 0.57 20.49
N ALA A 93 -3.66 1.61 21.05
CA ALA A 93 -2.39 1.60 21.77
C ALA A 93 -2.50 2.20 23.19
N ASN A 94 -3.72 2.33 23.72
CA ASN A 94 -3.95 2.88 25.05
C ASN A 94 -3.77 1.76 26.09
N GLU A 95 -2.61 1.72 26.75
CA GLU A 95 -2.27 0.67 27.71
C GLU A 95 -3.24 0.60 28.89
N THR A 96 -3.84 1.71 29.33
CA THR A 96 -4.86 1.66 30.40
C THR A 96 -6.10 0.88 29.95
N VAL A 97 -6.58 1.14 28.73
CA VAL A 97 -7.75 0.43 28.16
C VAL A 97 -7.41 -1.03 27.89
N LEU A 98 -6.24 -1.30 27.31
CA LEU A 98 -5.77 -2.66 27.07
C LEU A 98 -5.59 -3.44 28.37
N GLN A 99 -5.07 -2.81 29.44
CA GLN A 99 -4.87 -3.48 30.72
C GLN A 99 -6.19 -3.88 31.37
N HIS A 100 -7.22 -3.04 31.35
CA HIS A 100 -8.55 -3.43 31.85
C HIS A 100 -9.11 -4.66 31.13
N ALA A 101 -8.89 -4.76 29.83
CA ALA A 101 -9.30 -5.93 29.05
C ALA A 101 -8.47 -7.18 29.39
N ARG A 102 -7.14 -7.03 29.51
CA ARG A 102 -6.23 -8.11 29.91
C ARG A 102 -6.58 -8.65 31.30
N ASP A 103 -6.91 -7.78 32.25
CA ASP A 103 -7.29 -8.17 33.60
C ASP A 103 -8.56 -9.03 33.60
N GLU A 104 -9.56 -8.66 32.80
CA GLU A 104 -10.79 -9.45 32.64
C GLU A 104 -10.52 -10.81 32.00
N ILE A 105 -9.70 -10.85 30.93
CA ILE A 105 -9.25 -12.10 30.30
C ILE A 105 -8.58 -13.03 31.32
N TRP A 106 -7.67 -12.49 32.14
CA TRP A 106 -7.00 -13.26 33.20
C TRP A 106 -7.96 -13.76 34.26
N ASN A 107 -8.96 -12.97 34.64
CA ASN A 107 -9.97 -13.37 35.62
C ASN A 107 -10.80 -14.56 35.10
N SER A 108 -11.33 -14.47 33.88
CA SER A 108 -12.06 -15.58 33.25
C SER A 108 -11.19 -16.81 33.06
N TRP A 109 -9.94 -16.66 32.59
CA TRP A 109 -9.02 -17.79 32.41
C TRP A 109 -8.72 -18.50 33.74
N ARG A 110 -8.47 -17.75 34.81
CA ARG A 110 -8.22 -18.32 36.14
C ARG A 110 -9.47 -18.97 36.73
N ALA A 111 -10.67 -18.46 36.44
CA ALA A 111 -11.91 -19.13 36.82
C ALA A 111 -12.02 -20.48 36.11
N ALA A 112 -11.87 -20.50 34.77
CA ALA A 112 -11.90 -21.72 33.97
C ALA A 112 -10.86 -22.76 34.45
N CYS A 113 -9.65 -22.31 34.81
CA CYS A 113 -8.63 -23.20 35.38
C CYS A 113 -9.03 -23.80 36.74
N ALA A 114 -9.70 -23.03 37.61
CA ALA A 114 -10.15 -23.53 38.91
C ALA A 114 -11.25 -24.60 38.73
N GLU A 115 -12.17 -24.36 37.80
CA GLU A 115 -13.29 -25.27 37.52
C GLU A 115 -12.88 -26.59 36.85
N ASN A 116 -11.72 -26.59 36.19
CA ASN A 116 -11.18 -27.75 35.48
C ASN A 116 -9.97 -28.37 36.22
N VAL A 117 -9.82 -28.11 37.52
CA VAL A 117 -8.72 -28.68 38.34
C VAL A 117 -8.68 -30.21 38.33
N ASP A 118 -9.85 -30.85 38.24
CA ASP A 118 -9.98 -32.32 38.20
C ASP A 118 -9.85 -32.91 36.79
N HIS A 119 -9.58 -32.08 35.77
CA HIS A 119 -9.41 -32.57 34.40
C HIS A 119 -8.15 -33.45 34.29
N PRO A 120 -8.18 -34.60 33.59
CA PRO A 120 -7.01 -35.51 33.48
C PRO A 120 -5.75 -34.85 32.92
N ARG A 121 -5.92 -33.78 32.13
CA ARG A 121 -4.85 -32.96 31.56
C ARG A 121 -4.78 -31.55 32.15
N ALA A 122 -5.28 -31.32 33.37
CA ALA A 122 -5.34 -29.99 33.99
C ALA A 122 -3.98 -29.28 34.00
N LYS A 123 -2.91 -29.99 34.36
CA LYS A 123 -1.53 -29.47 34.38
C LYS A 123 -1.03 -28.97 33.03
N GLU A 124 -1.56 -29.52 31.94
CA GLU A 124 -1.15 -29.18 30.57
C GLU A 124 -2.05 -28.10 29.96
N LEU A 125 -3.37 -28.20 30.18
CA LEU A 125 -4.37 -27.39 29.48
C LEU A 125 -4.87 -26.18 30.27
N PHE A 126 -4.68 -26.13 31.59
CA PHE A 126 -5.28 -25.14 32.49
C PHE A 126 -4.24 -24.52 33.45
N ASP A 127 -3.25 -23.84 32.87
CA ASP A 127 -2.22 -23.13 33.62
C ASP A 127 -2.69 -21.73 34.06
N ARG A 128 -2.80 -21.52 35.38
CA ARG A 128 -3.25 -20.24 35.97
C ARG A 128 -2.25 -19.08 35.78
N GLN A 129 -1.02 -19.39 35.39
CA GLN A 129 0.08 -18.44 35.21
C GLN A 129 0.39 -18.17 33.74
N ARG A 130 -0.24 -18.90 32.80
CA ARG A 130 -0.02 -18.74 31.36
C ARG A 130 -1.35 -18.78 30.61
N LEU A 131 -1.63 -17.75 29.81
CA LEU A 131 -2.78 -17.77 28.90
C LEU A 131 -2.58 -18.85 27.82
N PRO A 132 -3.67 -19.44 27.30
CA PRO A 132 -3.59 -20.31 26.14
C PRO A 132 -3.03 -19.54 24.94
N ALA A 133 -2.22 -20.20 24.12
CA ALA A 133 -1.70 -19.60 22.90
C ALA A 133 -2.84 -19.36 21.89
N PHE A 134 -2.79 -18.23 21.19
CA PHE A 134 -3.71 -17.91 20.11
C PHE A 134 -3.16 -18.43 18.79
N HIS A 135 -3.96 -19.18 18.04
CA HIS A 135 -3.55 -19.76 16.76
C HIS A 135 -4.51 -19.32 15.63
N ASP A 136 -3.99 -18.65 14.62
CA ASP A 136 -4.72 -18.32 13.38
C ASP A 136 -4.07 -19.02 12.18
N PRO A 137 -4.62 -20.16 11.72
CA PRO A 137 -4.03 -20.92 10.62
C PRO A 137 -4.23 -20.27 9.25
N PHE A 138 -5.03 -19.20 9.15
CA PHE A 138 -5.37 -18.49 7.91
C PHE A 138 -5.32 -16.98 8.11
N ALA A 139 -4.21 -16.50 8.68
CA ALA A 139 -4.12 -15.15 9.22
C ALA A 139 -4.22 -14.04 8.17
N GLY A 140 -3.87 -14.34 6.92
CA GLY A 140 -3.91 -13.39 5.82
C GLY A 140 -3.18 -12.08 6.15
N GLY A 141 -3.97 -11.02 6.39
CA GLY A 141 -3.45 -9.68 6.69
C GLY A 141 -3.04 -9.46 8.16
N GLY A 142 -3.17 -10.47 9.01
CA GLY A 142 -2.70 -10.48 10.41
C GLY A 142 -3.62 -9.81 11.43
N SER A 143 -4.87 -9.49 11.09
CA SER A 143 -5.77 -8.74 12.00
C SER A 143 -6.02 -9.44 13.33
N LEU A 144 -6.43 -10.71 13.31
CA LEU A 144 -6.75 -11.47 14.52
C LEU A 144 -5.51 -11.70 15.42
N PRO A 145 -4.38 -12.23 14.91
CA PRO A 145 -3.22 -12.46 15.76
C PRO A 145 -2.57 -11.17 16.27
N LEU A 146 -2.66 -10.04 15.53
CA LEU A 146 -2.26 -8.73 16.04
C LEU A 146 -3.10 -8.30 17.24
N GLU A 147 -4.43 -8.40 17.13
CA GLU A 147 -5.31 -7.99 18.24
C GLU A 147 -5.23 -8.94 19.43
N ALA A 148 -5.02 -10.24 19.19
CA ALA A 148 -4.74 -11.19 20.26
C ALA A 148 -3.42 -10.84 21.00
N GLN A 149 -2.37 -10.46 20.26
CA GLN A 149 -1.11 -10.01 20.87
C GLN A 149 -1.32 -8.75 21.73
N ARG A 150 -2.10 -7.77 21.25
CA ARG A 150 -2.46 -6.57 22.04
C ARG A 150 -3.21 -6.92 23.33
N LEU A 151 -4.03 -7.96 23.30
CA LEU A 151 -4.77 -8.48 24.46
C LEU A 151 -3.93 -9.43 25.34
N GLY A 152 -2.63 -9.58 25.07
CA GLY A 152 -1.68 -10.31 25.92
C GLY A 152 -1.54 -11.81 25.62
N PHE A 153 -2.11 -12.29 24.51
CA PHE A 153 -1.94 -13.68 24.08
C PHE A 153 -0.63 -13.87 23.33
N GLU A 154 0.01 -15.02 23.55
CA GLU A 154 1.07 -15.51 22.68
C GLU A 154 0.46 -15.95 21.34
N SER A 155 0.69 -15.16 20.30
CA SER A 155 0.03 -15.32 18.99
C SER A 155 0.88 -16.04 17.96
N TYR A 156 0.31 -17.07 17.36
CA TYR A 156 0.85 -17.83 16.25
C TYR A 156 -0.04 -17.67 15.02
N ALA A 157 0.58 -17.35 13.89
CA ALA A 157 -0.10 -17.13 12.63
C ALA A 157 0.55 -17.96 11.52
N SER A 158 -0.26 -18.57 10.66
CA SER A 158 0.22 -19.19 9.43
C SER A 158 -0.60 -18.75 8.22
N ASP A 159 0.01 -18.83 7.05
CA ASP A 159 -0.67 -18.68 5.76
C ASP A 159 0.14 -19.42 4.68
N LEU A 160 -0.54 -19.84 3.61
CA LEU A 160 0.13 -20.45 2.45
C LEU A 160 0.76 -19.37 1.55
N ASN A 161 0.19 -18.17 1.55
CA ASN A 161 0.66 -17.07 0.72
C ASN A 161 1.90 -16.40 1.34
N PRO A 162 3.06 -16.39 0.66
CA PRO A 162 4.28 -15.82 1.22
C PRO A 162 4.19 -14.31 1.51
N VAL A 163 3.31 -13.57 0.80
CA VAL A 163 3.06 -12.15 1.08
C VAL A 163 2.31 -11.98 2.39
N ALA A 164 1.28 -12.82 2.65
CA ALA A 164 0.57 -12.83 3.93
C ALA A 164 1.51 -13.17 5.09
N VAL A 165 2.35 -14.20 4.92
CA VAL A 165 3.38 -14.57 5.89
C VAL A 165 4.31 -13.40 6.18
N LEU A 166 4.82 -12.70 5.15
CA LEU A 166 5.72 -11.57 5.35
C LEU A 166 5.04 -10.38 6.03
N ILE A 167 3.76 -10.09 5.69
CA ILE A 167 2.95 -9.10 6.39
C ILE A 167 2.85 -9.45 7.87
N CYS A 168 2.45 -10.68 8.20
CA CYS A 168 2.32 -11.13 9.59
C CYS A 168 3.67 -11.05 10.33
N LYS A 169 4.77 -11.47 9.70
CA LYS A 169 6.12 -11.34 10.29
C LYS A 169 6.46 -9.90 10.65
N THR A 170 6.26 -8.97 9.73
CA THR A 170 6.57 -7.55 9.98
C THR A 170 5.59 -6.83 10.89
N LEU A 171 4.40 -7.41 11.12
CA LEU A 171 3.36 -6.81 11.96
C LEU A 171 3.35 -7.37 13.39
N ILE A 172 3.74 -8.64 13.59
CA ILE A 172 3.51 -9.38 14.84
C ILE A 172 4.81 -9.96 15.40
N GLU A 173 5.66 -10.56 14.55
CA GLU A 173 6.84 -11.32 15.01
C GLU A 173 8.09 -10.45 15.16
N ILE A 174 8.37 -9.60 14.17
CA ILE A 174 9.58 -8.80 14.11
C ILE A 174 9.56 -7.66 15.12
N PRO A 175 8.51 -6.83 15.21
CA PRO A 175 8.65 -5.58 15.95
C PRO A 175 8.81 -5.78 17.47
N PRO A 176 8.12 -6.73 18.15
CA PRO A 176 8.38 -7.01 19.56
C PRO A 176 9.80 -7.51 19.86
N LYS A 177 10.46 -8.23 18.93
CA LYS A 177 11.87 -8.68 19.11
C LYS A 177 12.86 -7.52 19.21
N PHE A 178 12.51 -6.37 18.66
CA PHE A 178 13.33 -5.16 18.66
C PHE A 178 12.63 -4.00 19.39
N GLY A 179 11.61 -4.31 20.18
CA GLY A 179 10.86 -3.34 20.97
C GLY A 179 11.76 -2.58 21.94
N GLY A 180 11.55 -1.27 22.05
CA GLY A 180 12.28 -0.39 22.97
C GLY A 180 13.75 -0.13 22.61
N LYS A 181 14.24 -0.65 21.48
CA LYS A 181 15.62 -0.44 21.05
C LYS A 181 15.76 0.87 20.25
N PRO A 182 16.87 1.61 20.41
CA PRO A 182 17.16 2.76 19.56
C PRO A 182 17.49 2.32 18.12
N PRO A 183 17.30 3.20 17.13
CA PRO A 183 17.71 2.94 15.75
C PRO A 183 19.24 2.81 15.64
N VAL A 184 19.69 2.06 14.64
CA VAL A 184 21.11 1.84 14.36
C VAL A 184 21.68 2.84 13.37
N ASN A 185 20.84 3.59 12.65
CA ASN A 185 21.32 4.48 11.61
C ASN A 185 22.29 5.56 12.15
N PRO A 186 23.31 5.95 11.36
CA PRO A 186 24.33 6.90 11.80
C PRO A 186 23.81 8.31 12.08
N ALA A 187 22.67 8.72 11.51
CA ALA A 187 22.11 10.05 11.73
C ALA A 187 21.54 10.17 13.15
N ALA A 188 20.69 9.22 13.55
CA ALA A 188 20.10 9.17 14.88
C ALA A 188 21.17 9.06 15.99
N ARG A 189 22.26 8.33 15.73
CA ARG A 189 23.38 8.19 16.69
C ARG A 189 24.27 9.41 16.83
N LYS A 190 24.15 10.41 15.95
CA LYS A 190 24.88 11.68 16.05
C LYS A 190 24.04 12.81 16.63
N ASP A 191 22.72 12.65 16.64
CA ASP A 191 21.79 13.62 17.16
C ASP A 191 21.61 13.42 18.67
N LYS A 192 22.09 14.39 19.46
CA LYS A 192 21.99 14.34 20.93
C LYS A 192 20.56 14.17 21.42
N ALA A 193 19.58 14.80 20.76
CA ALA A 193 18.18 14.71 21.17
C ALA A 193 17.60 13.31 20.93
N LEU A 194 18.06 12.60 19.88
CA LEU A 194 17.62 11.23 19.59
C LEU A 194 18.36 10.18 20.44
N ILE A 195 19.57 10.48 20.90
CA ILE A 195 20.33 9.64 21.84
C ILE A 195 19.69 9.65 23.22
N GLU A 196 19.25 10.82 23.69
CA GLU A 196 18.61 10.99 25.00
C GLU A 196 17.13 10.55 25.02
N ARG A 197 16.56 10.27 23.85
CA ARG A 197 15.17 9.83 23.70
C ARG A 197 14.97 8.40 24.19
N GLU A 198 13.94 8.20 25.00
CA GLU A 198 13.41 6.87 25.29
C GLU A 198 12.62 6.33 24.09
N TRP A 199 12.94 5.11 23.68
CA TRP A 199 12.30 4.45 22.55
C TRP A 199 11.21 3.52 23.05
N HIS A 200 10.00 3.67 22.54
CA HIS A 200 8.87 2.80 22.91
C HIS A 200 8.42 1.94 21.72
N GLY A 201 8.06 0.69 22.00
CA GLY A 201 7.64 -0.26 20.98
C GLY A 201 8.61 -0.33 19.81
N ALA A 202 8.10 -0.32 18.58
CA ALA A 202 8.91 -0.46 17.37
C ALA A 202 9.44 0.87 16.80
N GLN A 203 9.47 1.96 17.58
CA GLN A 203 9.87 3.28 17.08
C GLN A 203 11.30 3.32 16.50
N GLY A 204 12.27 2.61 17.10
CA GLY A 204 13.64 2.56 16.56
C GLY A 204 13.71 1.81 15.22
N LEU A 205 12.97 0.71 15.09
CA LEU A 205 12.84 -0.02 13.83
C LEU A 205 12.18 0.85 12.75
N ALA A 206 11.12 1.59 13.11
CA ALA A 206 10.45 2.51 12.21
C ALA A 206 11.39 3.60 11.69
N GLU A 207 12.23 4.17 12.57
CA GLU A 207 13.18 5.20 12.19
C GLU A 207 14.27 4.67 11.24
N ASP A 208 14.74 3.44 11.44
CA ASP A 208 15.65 2.81 10.50
C ASP A 208 15.00 2.49 9.15
N VAL A 209 13.76 1.99 9.13
CA VAL A 209 13.03 1.78 7.85
C VAL A 209 12.89 3.10 7.09
N ARG A 210 12.58 4.19 7.78
CA ARG A 210 12.53 5.54 7.19
C ARG A 210 13.89 5.99 6.68
N TYR A 211 14.95 5.84 7.47
CA TYR A 211 16.31 6.26 7.10
C TYR A 211 16.85 5.48 5.89
N TYR A 212 16.84 4.14 5.96
CA TYR A 212 17.36 3.31 4.88
C TYR A 212 16.46 3.35 3.65
N GLY A 213 15.15 3.55 3.81
CA GLY A 213 14.23 3.82 2.69
C GLY A 213 14.58 5.10 1.92
N ARG A 214 14.92 6.19 2.63
CA ARG A 214 15.44 7.42 1.99
C ARG A 214 16.79 7.18 1.32
N TRP A 215 17.70 6.48 1.98
CA TRP A 215 18.98 6.11 1.38
C TRP A 215 18.80 5.32 0.08
N MET A 216 17.90 4.33 0.05
CA MET A 216 17.59 3.59 -1.18
C MET A 216 17.03 4.50 -2.27
N ARG A 217 16.16 5.46 -1.93
CA ARG A 217 15.67 6.46 -2.90
C ARG A 217 16.81 7.28 -3.49
N ASP A 218 17.72 7.77 -2.66
CA ASP A 218 18.82 8.62 -3.11
C ASP A 218 19.84 7.84 -3.94
N GLU A 219 20.15 6.59 -3.58
CA GLU A 219 21.03 5.74 -4.40
C GLU A 219 20.39 5.32 -5.71
N ALA A 220 19.08 5.05 -5.72
CA ALA A 220 18.36 4.79 -6.96
C ALA A 220 18.37 6.03 -7.86
N GLU A 221 18.16 7.23 -7.33
CA GLU A 221 18.21 8.47 -8.13
C GLU A 221 19.60 8.68 -8.77
N LYS A 222 20.69 8.36 -8.07
CA LYS A 222 22.03 8.41 -8.66
C LYS A 222 22.22 7.42 -9.81
N ARG A 223 21.60 6.23 -9.73
CA ARG A 223 21.75 5.14 -10.72
C ARG A 223 20.88 5.32 -11.95
N ILE A 224 19.64 5.81 -11.77
CA ILE A 224 18.61 5.83 -12.82
C ILE A 224 17.83 7.14 -12.90
N GLY A 225 18.21 8.18 -12.16
CA GLY A 225 17.52 9.46 -12.12
C GLY A 225 17.55 10.22 -13.45
N ASP A 226 18.50 9.92 -14.34
CA ASP A 226 18.56 10.42 -15.72
C ASP A 226 17.38 9.96 -16.59
N LEU A 227 16.69 8.88 -16.20
CA LEU A 227 15.44 8.42 -16.80
C LEU A 227 14.21 9.22 -16.30
N TYR A 228 14.38 10.05 -15.27
CA TYR A 228 13.35 10.86 -14.63
C TYR A 228 13.74 12.35 -14.60
N PRO A 229 14.08 12.96 -15.76
CA PRO A 229 14.60 14.31 -15.80
C PRO A 229 13.56 15.33 -15.36
N LYS A 230 14.06 16.43 -14.79
CA LYS A 230 13.29 17.67 -14.67
C LYS A 230 13.03 18.25 -16.06
N VAL A 231 11.96 19.03 -16.19
CA VAL A 231 11.64 19.73 -17.44
C VAL A 231 11.92 21.21 -17.28
N GLU A 232 12.74 21.75 -18.19
CA GLU A 232 12.97 23.19 -18.28
C GLU A 232 11.81 23.85 -19.02
N VAL A 233 11.20 24.88 -18.42
CA VAL A 233 10.14 25.65 -19.09
C VAL A 233 10.78 26.68 -20.01
N THR A 234 10.59 26.54 -21.31
CA THR A 234 11.18 27.45 -22.30
C THR A 234 10.27 28.64 -22.61
N ALA A 235 10.84 29.70 -23.19
CA ALA A 235 10.07 30.85 -23.66
C ALA A 235 9.03 30.44 -24.72
N GLU A 236 9.37 29.49 -25.60
CA GLU A 236 8.46 28.95 -26.62
C GLU A 236 7.25 28.24 -26.00
N MET A 237 7.45 27.45 -24.94
CA MET A 237 6.36 26.81 -24.21
C MET A 237 5.42 27.85 -23.58
N ALA A 238 5.97 28.96 -23.09
CA ALA A 238 5.21 30.02 -22.43
C ALA A 238 4.46 30.98 -23.38
N LYS A 239 4.82 31.04 -24.66
CA LYS A 239 4.15 31.91 -25.66
C LYS A 239 2.62 31.70 -25.69
N PRO A 240 2.09 30.47 -25.86
CA PRO A 240 0.65 30.22 -25.83
C PRO A 240 0.09 29.98 -24.42
N ARG A 241 0.93 29.99 -23.38
CA ARG A 241 0.59 29.55 -22.01
C ARG A 241 1.05 30.58 -20.98
N PRO A 242 0.26 31.63 -20.73
CA PRO A 242 0.61 32.71 -19.79
C PRO A 242 0.94 32.22 -18.38
N ASP A 243 0.34 31.10 -17.95
CA ASP A 243 0.62 30.45 -16.66
C ASP A 243 2.07 29.97 -16.52
N LEU A 244 2.72 29.64 -17.65
CA LEU A 244 4.11 29.18 -17.71
C LEU A 244 5.14 30.32 -17.69
N LYS A 245 4.74 31.57 -17.94
CA LYS A 245 5.67 32.72 -18.00
C LYS A 245 6.51 32.87 -16.74
N GLN A 246 5.90 32.60 -15.58
CA GLN A 246 6.58 32.69 -14.29
C GLN A 246 7.66 31.63 -14.07
N TYR A 247 7.71 30.59 -14.91
CA TYR A 247 8.63 29.46 -14.78
C TYR A 247 9.70 29.46 -15.88
N VAL A 248 9.71 30.43 -16.81
CA VAL A 248 10.65 30.43 -17.93
C VAL A 248 12.10 30.39 -17.42
N GLY A 249 12.86 29.39 -17.86
CA GLY A 249 14.24 29.11 -17.41
C GLY A 249 14.34 28.23 -16.16
N GLU A 250 13.23 27.89 -15.51
CA GLU A 250 13.22 26.99 -14.35
C GLU A 250 13.09 25.52 -14.77
N LYS A 251 13.79 24.65 -14.03
CA LYS A 251 13.70 23.20 -14.17
C LYS A 251 12.72 22.64 -13.15
N LEU A 252 11.51 22.32 -13.59
CA LEU A 252 10.45 21.79 -12.75
C LEU A 252 10.59 20.27 -12.56
N THR A 253 10.38 19.80 -11.34
CA THR A 253 10.34 18.36 -11.03
C THR A 253 9.09 17.74 -11.64
N VAL A 254 9.29 16.75 -12.52
CA VAL A 254 8.17 15.97 -13.07
C VAL A 254 7.66 15.00 -12.01
N ILE A 255 6.35 14.97 -11.79
CA ILE A 255 5.72 14.06 -10.84
C ILE A 255 5.04 12.88 -11.52
N ALA A 256 4.62 13.04 -12.77
CA ALA A 256 3.90 12.02 -13.53
C ALA A 256 3.97 12.26 -15.04
N TRP A 257 3.92 11.16 -15.80
CA TRP A 257 3.73 11.13 -17.24
C TRP A 257 2.42 10.42 -17.57
N LEU A 258 1.59 11.03 -18.40
CA LEU A 258 0.28 10.50 -18.77
C LEU A 258 0.33 9.99 -20.20
N TRP A 259 0.04 8.72 -20.38
CA TRP A 259 0.19 7.99 -21.64
C TRP A 259 -1.15 7.47 -22.12
N ALA A 260 -1.39 7.43 -23.43
CA ALA A 260 -2.45 6.65 -24.04
C ALA A 260 -1.85 5.42 -24.71
N ARG A 261 -2.43 4.23 -24.52
CA ARG A 261 -2.09 3.07 -25.34
C ARG A 261 -2.51 3.33 -26.79
N THR A 262 -1.79 2.76 -27.74
CA THR A 262 -2.07 2.94 -29.16
C THR A 262 -2.28 1.62 -29.88
N VAL A 263 -3.02 1.66 -30.98
CA VAL A 263 -3.11 0.55 -31.96
C VAL A 263 -2.97 1.14 -33.35
N ARG A 264 -2.61 0.32 -34.35
CA ARG A 264 -2.62 0.79 -35.74
C ARG A 264 -4.02 1.22 -36.16
N SER A 265 -4.10 2.22 -37.04
CA SER A 265 -5.37 2.60 -37.62
C SER A 265 -5.96 1.44 -38.42
N PRO A 266 -7.24 1.07 -38.22
CA PRO A 266 -7.90 0.09 -39.07
C PRO A 266 -8.25 0.68 -40.45
N ASN A 267 -8.14 2.00 -40.62
CA ASN A 267 -8.40 2.67 -41.87
C ASN A 267 -7.14 2.66 -42.77
N PRO A 268 -7.19 2.04 -43.96
CA PRO A 268 -6.06 1.96 -44.88
C PRO A 268 -5.51 3.32 -45.36
N ALA A 269 -6.28 4.41 -45.20
CA ALA A 269 -5.81 5.77 -45.49
C ALA A 269 -4.75 6.28 -44.49
N PHE A 270 -4.67 5.68 -43.29
CA PHE A 270 -3.74 6.07 -42.23
C PHE A 270 -2.92 4.86 -41.70
N PRO A 271 -2.29 4.06 -42.59
CA PRO A 271 -1.79 2.73 -42.25
C PRO A 271 -0.60 2.74 -41.28
N ASN A 272 0.07 3.89 -41.15
CA ASN A 272 1.24 4.09 -40.31
C ASN A 272 0.92 4.88 -39.03
N VAL A 273 -0.33 5.31 -38.82
CA VAL A 273 -0.71 6.08 -37.63
C VAL A 273 -1.08 5.15 -36.50
N GLU A 274 -0.41 5.33 -35.36
CA GLU A 274 -0.75 4.70 -34.10
C GLU A 274 -1.82 5.52 -33.36
N VAL A 275 -3.07 5.09 -33.47
CA VAL A 275 -4.23 5.80 -32.93
C VAL A 275 -4.30 5.64 -31.41
N PRO A 276 -4.48 6.74 -30.65
CA PRO A 276 -4.54 6.69 -29.20
C PRO A 276 -5.90 6.18 -28.71
N LEU A 277 -5.87 5.23 -27.78
CA LEU A 277 -7.00 4.71 -27.02
C LEU A 277 -7.07 5.46 -25.69
N ALA A 278 -7.71 6.63 -25.68
CA ALA A 278 -7.86 7.47 -24.50
C ALA A 278 -9.31 7.42 -24.00
N SER A 279 -9.50 7.06 -22.73
CA SER A 279 -10.82 7.06 -22.08
C SER A 279 -11.25 8.46 -21.60
N THR A 280 -10.31 9.40 -21.54
CA THR A 280 -10.54 10.81 -21.29
C THR A 280 -9.34 11.62 -21.77
N PHE A 281 -9.57 12.89 -22.09
CA PHE A 281 -8.51 13.89 -22.27
C PHE A 281 -8.47 14.92 -21.13
N MET A 282 -9.31 14.78 -20.09
CA MET A 282 -9.31 15.68 -18.93
C MET A 282 -8.11 15.40 -18.02
N LEU A 283 -7.31 16.43 -17.76
CA LEU A 283 -6.15 16.37 -16.85
C LEU A 283 -6.51 16.88 -15.45
N SER A 284 -7.26 17.97 -15.37
CA SER A 284 -7.82 18.52 -14.14
C SER A 284 -9.27 18.90 -14.37
N THR A 285 -10.13 18.51 -13.43
CA THR A 285 -11.57 18.80 -13.42
C THR A 285 -11.98 19.72 -12.28
N LYS A 286 -11.01 20.30 -11.58
CA LYS A 286 -11.25 21.30 -10.53
C LYS A 286 -11.78 22.59 -11.14
N GLU A 287 -12.85 23.11 -10.56
CA GLU A 287 -13.47 24.36 -11.00
C GLU A 287 -12.47 25.53 -10.97
N GLY A 288 -12.38 26.27 -12.07
CA GLY A 288 -11.45 27.39 -12.24
C GLY A 288 -9.99 26.99 -12.48
N LYS A 289 -9.69 25.69 -12.50
CA LYS A 289 -8.37 25.11 -12.81
C LYS A 289 -8.50 23.94 -13.77
N GLU A 290 -9.52 23.96 -14.62
CA GLU A 290 -9.72 22.93 -15.63
C GLU A 290 -8.53 22.92 -16.58
N THR A 291 -8.08 21.72 -16.94
CA THR A 291 -6.95 21.52 -17.83
C THR A 291 -7.16 20.23 -18.59
N TYR A 292 -6.88 20.24 -19.90
CA TYR A 292 -7.16 19.11 -20.77
C TYR A 292 -6.15 18.98 -21.90
N VAL A 293 -6.13 17.79 -22.52
CA VAL A 293 -5.36 17.47 -23.71
C VAL A 293 -6.22 17.73 -24.94
N GLU A 294 -5.69 18.47 -25.91
CA GLU A 294 -6.29 18.69 -27.22
C GLU A 294 -5.41 18.02 -28.28
N PRO A 295 -5.91 16.99 -28.99
CA PRO A 295 -5.24 16.47 -30.17
C PRO A 295 -5.30 17.47 -31.32
N VAL A 296 -4.15 17.71 -31.96
CA VAL A 296 -4.00 18.55 -33.14
C VAL A 296 -3.58 17.65 -34.30
N ILE A 297 -4.45 17.52 -35.30
CA ILE A 297 -4.20 16.77 -36.53
C ILE A 297 -3.45 17.66 -37.50
N GLN A 298 -2.31 17.20 -38.00
CA GLN A 298 -1.47 17.94 -38.93
C GLN A 298 -0.65 16.96 -39.80
N ASP A 299 -0.53 17.25 -41.10
CA ASP A 299 0.35 16.52 -42.03
C ASP A 299 0.12 15.00 -42.06
N GLY A 300 -1.12 14.55 -41.88
CA GLY A 300 -1.48 13.13 -41.86
C GLY A 300 -1.14 12.39 -40.56
N ASP A 301 -0.71 13.11 -39.52
CA ASP A 301 -0.43 12.60 -38.17
C ASP A 301 -1.11 13.49 -37.11
N TYR A 302 -0.86 13.22 -35.83
CA TYR A 302 -1.37 14.00 -34.72
C TYR A 302 -0.30 14.26 -33.63
N ARG A 303 -0.50 15.36 -32.91
CA ARG A 303 0.21 15.65 -31.67
C ARG A 303 -0.76 16.10 -30.59
N PHE A 304 -0.40 15.87 -29.34
CA PHE A 304 -1.17 16.37 -28.20
C PHE A 304 -0.67 17.73 -27.74
N THR A 305 -1.61 18.59 -27.33
CA THR A 305 -1.30 19.89 -26.71
C THR A 305 -2.11 20.08 -25.44
N VAL A 306 -1.52 20.66 -24.40
CA VAL A 306 -2.25 20.95 -23.16
C VAL A 306 -2.89 22.33 -23.24
N LYS A 307 -4.19 22.38 -22.94
CA LYS A 307 -5.02 23.59 -22.89
C LYS A 307 -5.55 23.84 -21.47
N LEU A 308 -5.70 25.10 -21.14
CA LEU A 308 -6.25 25.55 -19.85
C LEU A 308 -7.68 26.05 -20.01
N GLY A 309 -8.44 25.93 -18.92
CA GLY A 309 -9.83 26.34 -18.86
C GLY A 309 -10.77 25.26 -19.39
N LYS A 310 -12.04 25.65 -19.57
CA LYS A 310 -13.08 24.74 -20.00
C LYS A 310 -12.90 24.38 -21.48
N PRO A 311 -12.93 23.08 -21.84
CA PRO A 311 -12.86 22.67 -23.23
C PRO A 311 -14.07 23.19 -24.03
N LYS A 312 -13.85 23.48 -25.32
CA LYS A 312 -14.93 23.84 -26.25
C LYS A 312 -15.92 22.69 -26.44
N ASP A 313 -15.39 21.48 -26.62
CA ASP A 313 -16.14 20.24 -26.65
C ASP A 313 -15.97 19.50 -25.30
N GLY A 314 -16.85 19.81 -24.35
CA GLY A 314 -16.79 19.22 -23.01
C GLY A 314 -17.03 17.71 -22.99
N GLU A 315 -17.94 17.21 -23.82
CA GLU A 315 -18.29 15.79 -23.83
C GLU A 315 -17.21 14.95 -24.53
N GLY A 316 -16.72 15.39 -25.70
CA GLY A 316 -15.62 14.72 -26.40
C GLY A 316 -14.33 14.75 -25.59
N THR A 317 -14.02 15.84 -24.89
CA THR A 317 -12.84 15.89 -24.02
C THR A 317 -12.99 14.95 -22.81
N LYS A 318 -14.18 14.87 -22.23
CA LYS A 318 -14.46 13.95 -21.11
C LYS A 318 -14.31 12.49 -21.52
N ASN A 319 -14.77 12.13 -22.72
CA ASN A 319 -14.75 10.75 -23.23
C ASN A 319 -13.47 10.37 -23.99
N GLY A 320 -12.63 11.35 -24.37
CA GLY A 320 -11.44 11.10 -25.18
C GLY A 320 -11.79 10.51 -26.54
N THR A 321 -11.14 9.40 -26.90
CA THR A 321 -11.50 8.61 -28.10
C THR A 321 -12.48 7.48 -27.79
N LYS A 322 -12.98 7.36 -26.56
CA LYS A 322 -13.93 6.32 -26.15
C LYS A 322 -15.31 6.55 -26.75
N LEU A 323 -15.92 5.50 -27.31
CA LEU A 323 -17.29 5.54 -27.81
C LEU A 323 -18.29 4.92 -26.83
N ALA A 324 -17.91 3.84 -26.14
CA ALA A 324 -18.80 3.13 -25.22
C ALA A 324 -18.01 2.34 -24.17
N ARG A 325 -18.74 1.66 -23.26
CA ARG A 325 -18.15 0.69 -22.32
C ARG A 325 -17.39 -0.41 -23.09
N GLY A 326 -16.34 -0.96 -22.49
CA GLY A 326 -15.55 -2.04 -23.09
C GLY A 326 -14.35 -1.49 -23.87
N ALA A 327 -14.01 -2.08 -25.01
CA ALA A 327 -12.87 -1.69 -25.84
C ALA A 327 -13.35 -1.05 -27.16
N ASN A 328 -14.22 -0.04 -27.07
CA ASN A 328 -14.81 0.60 -28.24
C ASN A 328 -14.34 2.05 -28.32
N PHE A 329 -13.65 2.40 -29.40
CA PHE A 329 -13.02 3.70 -29.59
C PHE A 329 -13.28 4.24 -30.99
N LYS A 330 -13.07 5.53 -31.20
CA LYS A 330 -13.02 6.14 -32.52
C LYS A 330 -11.58 6.37 -32.96
N CYS A 331 -11.33 6.20 -34.24
CA CYS A 331 -10.07 6.60 -34.86
C CYS A 331 -9.94 8.11 -34.78
N LEU A 332 -8.87 8.62 -34.16
CA LEU A 332 -8.64 10.06 -34.06
C LEU A 332 -8.52 10.72 -35.45
N MET A 333 -8.01 9.99 -36.44
CA MET A 333 -7.75 10.51 -37.79
C MET A 333 -8.98 10.47 -38.70
N SER A 334 -9.74 9.37 -38.64
CA SER A 334 -10.82 9.11 -39.59
C SER A 334 -12.21 9.08 -38.96
N GLU A 335 -12.32 9.23 -37.64
CA GLU A 335 -13.52 9.11 -36.83
C GLU A 335 -14.22 7.74 -36.84
N ALA A 336 -13.83 6.86 -37.75
CA ALA A 336 -14.31 5.50 -37.87
C ALA A 336 -14.16 4.71 -36.55
N PRO A 337 -15.14 3.86 -36.20
CA PRO A 337 -15.05 3.03 -35.01
C PRO A 337 -13.89 2.03 -35.10
N ILE A 338 -13.23 1.82 -33.97
CA ILE A 338 -12.24 0.78 -33.72
C ILE A 338 -12.86 -0.19 -32.73
N GLU A 339 -13.27 -1.34 -33.26
CA GLU A 339 -13.97 -2.38 -32.53
C GLU A 339 -13.05 -3.12 -31.55
N GLY A 340 -13.63 -3.62 -30.47
CA GLY A 340 -12.87 -4.28 -29.40
C GLY A 340 -12.13 -5.53 -29.85
N ASP A 341 -12.62 -6.26 -30.84
CA ASP A 341 -11.95 -7.46 -31.36
C ASP A 341 -10.70 -7.11 -32.16
N TYR A 342 -10.71 -5.99 -32.89
CA TYR A 342 -9.51 -5.47 -33.54
C TYR A 342 -8.44 -5.08 -32.50
N ILE A 343 -8.83 -4.36 -31.44
CA ILE A 343 -7.90 -3.96 -30.37
C ILE A 343 -7.31 -5.18 -29.65
N LYS A 344 -8.12 -6.22 -29.39
CA LYS A 344 -7.62 -7.49 -28.83
C LYS A 344 -6.64 -8.16 -29.78
N ALA A 345 -6.92 -8.19 -31.08
CA ALA A 345 -6.04 -8.78 -32.08
C ALA A 345 -4.69 -8.05 -32.16
N GLU A 346 -4.70 -6.71 -32.18
CA GLU A 346 -3.48 -5.88 -32.14
C GLU A 346 -2.67 -6.13 -30.87
N GLY A 347 -3.33 -6.17 -29.70
CA GLY A 347 -2.68 -6.47 -28.43
C GLY A 347 -2.05 -7.86 -28.38
N LYS A 348 -2.79 -8.90 -28.77
CA LYS A 348 -2.27 -10.28 -28.85
C LYS A 348 -1.11 -10.44 -29.83
N ALA A 349 -1.10 -9.65 -30.89
CA ALA A 349 -0.02 -9.63 -31.85
C ALA A 349 1.18 -8.77 -31.43
N GLY A 350 1.16 -8.17 -30.23
CA GLY A 350 2.24 -7.33 -29.71
C GLY A 350 2.37 -5.97 -30.39
N ARG A 351 1.33 -5.50 -31.10
CA ARG A 351 1.33 -4.22 -31.85
C ARG A 351 0.68 -3.06 -31.09
N MET A 352 0.45 -3.24 -29.79
CA MET A 352 -0.06 -2.17 -28.94
C MET A 352 1.09 -1.30 -28.45
N GLY A 353 1.09 -0.02 -28.83
CA GLY A 353 2.09 0.96 -28.41
C GLY A 353 1.61 1.85 -27.26
N ALA A 354 2.31 2.96 -27.06
CA ALA A 354 1.91 4.03 -26.16
C ALA A 354 2.39 5.39 -26.68
N ARG A 355 1.59 6.43 -26.46
CA ARG A 355 1.87 7.82 -26.84
C ARG A 355 1.73 8.74 -25.64
N LEU A 356 2.72 9.59 -25.39
CA LEU A 356 2.69 10.57 -24.29
C LEU A 356 1.62 11.64 -24.57
N MET A 357 0.65 11.80 -23.67
CA MET A 357 -0.40 12.82 -23.77
C MET A 357 -0.04 14.12 -23.06
N ALA A 358 0.60 14.02 -21.88
CA ALA A 358 1.00 15.17 -21.07
C ALA A 358 2.06 14.79 -20.03
N THR A 359 2.87 15.77 -19.66
CA THR A 359 3.78 15.69 -18.50
C THR A 359 3.23 16.58 -17.39
N VAL A 360 3.17 16.05 -16.16
CA VAL A 360 2.72 16.77 -14.97
C VAL A 360 3.94 17.10 -14.11
N ALA A 361 4.15 18.38 -13.85
CA ALA A 361 5.24 18.88 -13.03
C ALA A 361 4.74 19.58 -11.76
N GLU A 362 5.62 19.70 -10.78
CA GLU A 362 5.39 20.50 -9.59
C GLU A 362 5.56 21.99 -9.90
N GLY A 363 4.54 22.79 -9.56
CA GLY A 363 4.60 24.24 -9.60
C GLY A 363 4.43 24.85 -8.22
N ARG A 364 4.67 26.16 -8.10
CA ARG A 364 4.64 26.90 -6.82
C ARG A 364 3.31 26.84 -6.08
N ARG A 365 2.18 26.73 -6.80
CA ARG A 365 0.81 26.80 -6.24
C ARG A 365 -0.13 25.71 -6.79
N GLY A 366 0.42 24.62 -7.31
CA GLY A 366 -0.35 23.54 -7.91
C GLY A 366 0.43 22.75 -8.96
N ARG A 367 -0.29 21.91 -9.70
CA ARG A 367 0.28 21.13 -10.80
C ARG A 367 0.45 22.00 -12.05
N VAL A 368 1.56 21.78 -12.75
CA VAL A 368 1.83 22.38 -14.05
C VAL A 368 1.72 21.27 -15.10
N TYR A 369 0.82 21.44 -16.06
CA TYR A 369 0.60 20.47 -17.14
C TYR A 369 1.27 20.97 -18.42
N LEU A 370 2.17 20.15 -18.96
CA LEU A 370 3.01 20.47 -20.10
C LEU A 370 2.65 19.58 -21.29
N SER A 371 2.59 20.18 -22.48
CA SER A 371 2.45 19.43 -23.74
C SER A 371 3.64 18.50 -23.93
N PRO A 372 3.43 17.31 -24.50
CA PRO A 372 4.51 16.38 -24.81
C PRO A 372 5.46 16.95 -25.84
N THR A 373 6.72 16.57 -25.73
CA THR A 373 7.79 16.81 -26.71
C THR A 373 8.42 15.45 -27.05
N PRO A 374 9.02 15.27 -28.24
CA PRO A 374 9.71 14.03 -28.61
C PRO A 374 10.72 13.60 -27.55
N GLU A 375 11.49 14.55 -27.01
CA GLU A 375 12.52 14.30 -26.02
C GLU A 375 11.95 13.74 -24.71
N MET A 376 10.78 14.23 -24.27
CA MET A 376 10.09 13.71 -23.07
C MET A 376 9.67 12.25 -23.24
N GLU A 377 9.27 11.87 -24.45
CA GLU A 377 8.82 10.51 -24.78
C GLU A 377 10.00 9.55 -24.95
N GLU A 378 11.04 9.97 -25.66
CA GLU A 378 12.27 9.19 -25.91
C GLU A 378 12.98 8.80 -24.61
N VAL A 379 13.05 9.70 -23.62
CA VAL A 379 13.71 9.40 -22.33
C VAL A 379 13.13 8.18 -21.65
N ALA A 380 11.80 7.99 -21.70
CA ALA A 380 11.14 6.82 -21.10
C ALA A 380 11.48 5.51 -21.83
N GLN A 381 11.80 5.59 -23.13
CA GLN A 381 12.15 4.45 -23.98
C GLN A 381 13.63 4.07 -23.89
N ARG A 382 14.50 4.94 -23.35
CA ARG A 382 15.93 4.64 -23.13
C ARG A 382 16.17 3.55 -22.09
N ALA A 383 15.20 3.31 -21.21
CA ALA A 383 15.29 2.33 -20.14
C ALA A 383 15.47 0.90 -20.69
N LYS A 384 16.47 0.19 -20.17
CA LYS A 384 16.82 -1.18 -20.58
C LYS A 384 16.92 -2.05 -19.33
N PRO A 385 15.80 -2.56 -18.80
CA PRO A 385 15.83 -3.42 -17.64
C PRO A 385 16.59 -4.73 -17.96
N GLU A 386 17.61 -5.04 -17.17
CA GLU A 386 18.37 -6.30 -17.29
C GLU A 386 17.57 -7.51 -16.80
N TRP A 387 16.69 -7.29 -15.83
CA TRP A 387 15.84 -8.31 -15.23
C TRP A 387 14.36 -7.93 -15.33
N LYS A 388 13.49 -8.94 -15.47
CA LYS A 388 12.03 -8.79 -15.43
C LYS A 388 11.37 -10.01 -14.77
N PRO A 389 10.20 -9.86 -14.12
CA PRO A 389 9.48 -10.98 -13.53
C PRO A 389 8.87 -11.84 -14.63
N ASP A 390 9.49 -12.99 -14.91
CA ASP A 390 9.04 -13.93 -15.95
C ASP A 390 8.04 -14.96 -15.43
N LEU A 391 6.96 -14.47 -14.82
CA LEU A 391 5.89 -15.31 -14.27
C LEU A 391 4.60 -15.12 -15.08
N VAL A 392 4.03 -16.25 -15.52
CA VAL A 392 2.73 -16.29 -16.20
C VAL A 392 1.62 -15.98 -15.21
N ILE A 393 0.72 -15.08 -15.60
CA ILE A 393 -0.46 -14.72 -14.83
C ILE A 393 -1.45 -15.88 -14.95
N SER A 394 -1.64 -16.65 -13.88
CA SER A 394 -2.65 -17.71 -13.81
C SER A 394 -4.05 -17.16 -13.56
N GLY A 395 -5.11 -17.96 -13.76
CA GLY A 395 -6.50 -17.58 -13.43
C GLY A 395 -7.38 -17.16 -14.61
N SER A 396 -8.68 -17.00 -14.35
CA SER A 396 -9.69 -16.69 -15.38
C SER A 396 -9.64 -15.23 -15.85
N THR A 397 -10.20 -14.96 -17.03
CA THR A 397 -10.27 -13.61 -17.61
C THR A 397 -11.22 -12.67 -16.85
N GLN A 398 -12.08 -13.18 -15.96
CA GLN A 398 -13.10 -12.39 -15.25
C GLN A 398 -12.49 -11.22 -14.45
N TYR A 399 -11.40 -11.47 -13.73
CA TYR A 399 -10.70 -10.46 -12.92
C TYR A 399 -9.34 -10.05 -13.52
N LEU A 400 -9.01 -10.58 -14.69
CA LEU A 400 -7.77 -10.36 -15.43
C LEU A 400 -8.09 -9.80 -16.82
N GLY A 401 -8.71 -8.63 -16.83
CA GLY A 401 -9.13 -7.94 -18.06
C GLY A 401 -7.99 -7.54 -18.99
N ILE A 402 -6.74 -7.68 -18.55
CA ILE A 402 -5.53 -7.49 -19.36
C ILE A 402 -5.24 -8.67 -20.32
N LYS A 403 -5.68 -9.89 -19.99
CA LYS A 403 -5.38 -11.11 -20.77
C LYS A 403 -5.90 -11.07 -22.21
N PRO A 404 -7.13 -10.61 -22.50
CA PRO A 404 -7.62 -10.49 -23.88
C PRO A 404 -6.74 -9.65 -24.81
N TYR A 405 -5.83 -8.83 -24.26
CA TYR A 405 -4.93 -7.93 -24.99
C TYR A 405 -3.47 -8.43 -25.02
N GLY A 406 -3.21 -9.71 -24.75
CA GLY A 406 -1.87 -10.31 -24.88
C GLY A 406 -0.93 -10.10 -23.67
N MET A 407 -1.43 -9.54 -22.58
CA MET A 407 -0.68 -9.44 -21.32
C MET A 407 -0.86 -10.74 -20.52
N GLU A 408 0.03 -11.70 -20.74
CA GLU A 408 0.03 -13.02 -20.11
C GLU A 408 1.04 -13.14 -18.98
N ARG A 409 1.99 -12.20 -18.85
CA ARG A 409 3.09 -12.23 -17.87
C ARG A 409 3.11 -10.95 -17.04
N PHE A 410 3.52 -11.05 -15.78
CA PHE A 410 3.60 -9.89 -14.87
C PHE A 410 4.52 -8.80 -15.40
N SER A 411 5.61 -9.14 -16.10
CA SER A 411 6.51 -8.15 -16.71
C SER A 411 5.82 -7.23 -17.71
N GLN A 412 4.73 -7.66 -18.35
CA GLN A 412 3.99 -6.88 -19.34
C GLN A 412 3.06 -5.82 -18.72
N LEU A 413 2.92 -5.83 -17.39
CA LEU A 413 2.12 -4.84 -16.66
C LEU A 413 2.90 -3.54 -16.37
N HIS A 414 4.13 -3.43 -16.83
CA HIS A 414 5.06 -2.34 -16.51
C HIS A 414 5.71 -1.80 -17.79
N THR A 415 6.02 -0.51 -17.83
CA THR A 415 6.92 0.05 -18.85
C THR A 415 8.36 -0.41 -18.61
N PRO A 416 9.26 -0.39 -19.61
CA PRO A 416 10.68 -0.68 -19.39
C PRO A 416 11.31 0.18 -18.29
N ARG A 417 10.95 1.47 -18.23
CA ARG A 417 11.41 2.40 -17.20
C ARG A 417 10.88 2.03 -15.80
N GLN A 418 9.60 1.65 -15.68
CA GLN A 418 9.05 1.14 -14.42
C GLN A 418 9.73 -0.15 -13.95
N LEU A 419 10.02 -1.08 -14.86
CA LEU A 419 10.76 -2.31 -14.53
C LEU A 419 12.17 -2.00 -14.03
N GLN A 420 12.90 -1.11 -14.71
CA GLN A 420 14.25 -0.72 -14.31
C GLN A 420 14.26 -0.04 -12.93
N ALA A 421 13.26 0.78 -12.61
CA ALA A 421 13.11 1.34 -11.28
C ALA A 421 12.84 0.26 -10.21
N LEU A 422 11.89 -0.65 -10.47
CA LEU A 422 11.55 -1.71 -9.52
C LEU A 422 12.71 -2.69 -9.29
N SER A 423 13.46 -3.05 -10.33
CA SER A 423 14.65 -3.89 -10.19
C SER A 423 15.74 -3.18 -9.39
N THR A 424 15.99 -1.89 -9.68
CA THR A 424 16.97 -1.09 -8.93
C THR A 424 16.64 -1.03 -7.44
N PHE A 425 15.38 -0.77 -7.08
CA PHE A 425 14.95 -0.80 -5.69
C PHE A 425 15.05 -2.18 -5.05
N SER A 426 14.72 -3.24 -5.79
CA SER A 426 14.85 -4.62 -5.32
C SER A 426 16.31 -4.97 -4.99
N ASP A 427 17.26 -4.60 -5.84
CA ASP A 427 18.69 -4.83 -5.60
C ASP A 427 19.21 -4.02 -4.41
N LEU A 428 18.75 -2.76 -4.29
CA LEU A 428 19.12 -1.89 -3.18
C LEU A 428 18.63 -2.39 -1.82
N VAL A 429 17.61 -3.24 -1.73
CA VAL A 429 17.24 -3.90 -0.45
C VAL A 429 18.41 -4.76 0.06
N ARG A 430 19.09 -5.49 -0.83
CA ARG A 430 20.23 -6.34 -0.45
C ARG A 430 21.41 -5.50 0.03
N GLU A 431 21.65 -4.38 -0.63
CA GLU A 431 22.70 -3.45 -0.20
C GLU A 431 22.34 -2.73 1.10
N ALA A 432 21.06 -2.35 1.28
CA ALA A 432 20.55 -1.80 2.53
C ALA A 432 20.76 -2.77 3.69
N ARG A 433 20.51 -4.07 3.49
CA ARG A 433 20.78 -5.12 4.49
C ARG A 433 22.23 -5.07 4.98
N GLU A 434 23.20 -5.07 4.08
CA GLU A 434 24.62 -5.04 4.43
C GLU A 434 25.02 -3.73 5.10
N ARG A 435 24.36 -2.63 4.74
CA ARG A 435 24.55 -1.34 5.40
C ARG A 435 24.01 -1.34 6.83
N VAL A 436 22.76 -1.77 7.02
CA VAL A 436 22.12 -1.90 8.34
C VAL A 436 22.95 -2.81 9.24
N LYS A 437 23.46 -3.93 8.72
CA LYS A 437 24.29 -4.87 9.48
C LYS A 437 25.56 -4.19 10.01
N ARG A 438 26.29 -3.47 9.15
CA ARG A 438 27.49 -2.71 9.54
C ARG A 438 27.15 -1.64 10.58
N ASP A 439 26.11 -0.86 10.33
CA ASP A 439 25.70 0.20 11.24
C ASP A 439 25.26 -0.38 12.60
N ALA A 440 24.53 -1.51 12.62
CA ALA A 440 24.17 -2.22 13.84
C ALA A 440 25.39 -2.71 14.64
N GLN A 441 26.45 -3.20 13.96
CA GLN A 441 27.69 -3.65 14.61
C GLN A 441 28.48 -2.52 15.29
N VAL A 442 28.42 -1.29 14.77
CA VAL A 442 29.15 -0.14 15.32
C VAL A 442 28.62 0.29 16.70
N GLY A 443 27.40 -0.12 17.09
CA GLY A 443 26.73 0.36 18.31
C GLY A 443 26.11 -0.73 19.18
N GLY A 444 26.48 -2.01 19.01
CA GLY A 444 25.96 -3.11 19.82
C GLY A 444 26.96 -4.27 19.96
N PRO A 445 26.73 -5.21 20.90
CA PRO A 445 27.57 -6.39 21.02
C PRO A 445 27.53 -7.21 19.72
N THR A 446 28.70 -7.71 19.30
CA THR A 446 28.83 -8.63 18.16
C THR A 446 27.97 -9.87 18.40
N ASP A 447 27.00 -10.13 17.52
CA ASP A 447 26.24 -11.37 17.58
C ASP A 447 27.03 -12.54 16.99
N GLY A 448 26.75 -13.75 17.46
CA GLY A 448 27.32 -14.99 16.93
C GLY A 448 26.80 -15.36 15.53
N GLY A 449 26.32 -14.40 14.74
CA GLY A 449 25.87 -14.59 13.36
C GLY A 449 24.49 -15.22 13.18
N ARG A 450 23.69 -15.36 14.26
CA ARG A 450 22.37 -16.02 14.19
C ARG A 450 21.38 -15.15 13.42
N ASP A 451 20.79 -15.72 12.38
CA ASP A 451 19.78 -15.06 11.54
C ASP A 451 18.42 -14.91 12.26
N LEU A 452 17.56 -14.07 11.70
CA LEU A 452 16.22 -13.76 12.18
C LEU A 452 15.31 -15.00 12.18
N ALA A 453 15.43 -15.85 11.16
CA ALA A 453 14.62 -17.06 11.02
C ALA A 453 14.91 -18.09 12.12
N ALA A 454 16.16 -18.18 12.57
CA ALA A 454 16.60 -18.97 13.69
C ALA A 454 16.31 -18.28 15.04
N GLY A 455 15.69 -17.09 15.07
CA GLY A 455 15.37 -16.37 16.30
C GLY A 455 16.50 -15.49 16.85
N GLY A 456 17.46 -15.11 16.02
CA GLY A 456 18.49 -14.12 16.37
C GLY A 456 17.90 -12.74 16.69
N THR A 457 18.62 -11.96 17.50
CA THR A 457 18.22 -10.61 17.94
C THR A 457 19.33 -9.58 17.82
N GLY A 458 20.47 -9.97 17.24
CA GLY A 458 21.63 -9.12 17.04
C GLY A 458 21.66 -8.45 15.66
N ALA A 459 22.83 -7.93 15.27
CA ALA A 459 23.03 -7.16 14.05
C ALA A 459 22.59 -7.91 12.78
N THR A 460 22.82 -9.22 12.67
CA THR A 460 22.42 -10.00 11.49
C THR A 460 20.91 -10.07 11.37
N ALA A 461 20.23 -10.45 12.46
CA ALA A 461 18.78 -10.55 12.51
C ALA A 461 18.09 -9.18 12.37
N TYR A 462 18.68 -8.13 12.93
CA TYR A 462 18.16 -6.76 12.80
C TYR A 462 18.23 -6.26 11.36
N ALA A 463 19.36 -6.51 10.68
CA ALA A 463 19.50 -6.19 9.27
C ALA A 463 18.45 -6.90 8.42
N GLU A 464 18.21 -8.19 8.67
CA GLU A 464 17.15 -8.96 8.00
C GLU A 464 15.75 -8.42 8.30
N ALA A 465 15.48 -7.98 9.53
CA ALA A 465 14.22 -7.35 9.92
C ALA A 465 13.95 -6.07 9.12
N VAL A 466 14.92 -5.14 9.08
CA VAL A 466 14.81 -3.91 8.28
C VAL A 466 14.65 -4.25 6.78
N SER A 467 15.39 -5.25 6.29
CA SER A 467 15.29 -5.70 4.89
C SER A 467 13.91 -6.24 4.54
N ALA A 468 13.28 -7.01 5.44
CA ALA A 468 11.91 -7.51 5.25
C ALA A 468 10.91 -6.35 5.15
N CYS A 469 11.03 -5.34 6.01
CA CYS A 469 10.21 -4.13 5.95
C CYS A 469 10.42 -3.35 4.64
N LEU A 470 11.67 -3.14 4.22
CA LEU A 470 12.00 -2.45 2.97
C LEU A 470 11.52 -3.24 1.73
N SER A 471 11.57 -4.57 1.76
CA SER A 471 11.03 -5.43 0.71
C SER A 471 9.53 -5.21 0.51
N LEU A 472 8.75 -5.08 1.60
CA LEU A 472 7.33 -4.74 1.51
C LEU A 472 7.12 -3.31 0.99
N CYS A 473 8.03 -2.36 1.24
CA CYS A 473 7.99 -1.04 0.64
C CYS A 473 8.18 -1.10 -0.89
N VAL A 474 9.10 -1.94 -1.39
CA VAL A 474 9.26 -2.21 -2.83
C VAL A 474 8.01 -2.89 -3.41
N SER A 475 7.46 -3.88 -2.72
CA SER A 475 6.21 -4.55 -3.13
C SER A 475 5.05 -3.56 -3.27
N ARG A 476 4.94 -2.59 -2.35
CA ARG A 476 3.97 -1.50 -2.47
C ARG A 476 4.26 -0.58 -3.64
N GLN A 477 5.53 -0.28 -3.90
CA GLN A 477 5.93 0.52 -5.05
C GLN A 477 5.49 -0.15 -6.37
N ALA A 478 5.52 -1.49 -6.46
CA ALA A 478 5.02 -2.19 -7.65
C ALA A 478 3.53 -1.90 -7.94
N ASN A 479 2.70 -1.76 -6.90
CA ASN A 479 1.29 -1.32 -7.03
C ASN A 479 1.16 0.16 -7.49
N ARG A 480 2.24 0.95 -7.43
CA ARG A 480 2.33 2.36 -7.82
C ARG A 480 3.22 2.61 -9.05
N SER A 481 3.82 1.56 -9.61
CA SER A 481 4.68 1.62 -10.78
C SER A 481 4.23 0.58 -11.81
N SER A 482 3.00 0.72 -12.32
CA SER A 482 2.41 -0.17 -13.33
C SER A 482 1.69 0.63 -14.42
N THR A 483 1.60 0.06 -15.61
CA THR A 483 0.80 0.57 -16.74
C THR A 483 -0.71 0.42 -16.55
N LEU A 484 -1.16 -0.07 -15.39
CA LEU A 484 -2.56 -0.12 -15.00
C LEU A 484 -2.97 1.01 -14.06
N ASN A 485 -2.00 1.81 -13.60
CA ASN A 485 -2.25 3.00 -12.81
C ASN A 485 -2.98 4.06 -13.65
N PHE A 486 -3.84 4.84 -13.01
CA PHE A 486 -4.62 5.88 -13.69
C PHE A 486 -4.51 7.21 -12.94
N TRP A 487 -4.74 8.30 -13.66
CA TRP A 487 -4.72 9.65 -13.10
C TRP A 487 -6.08 10.01 -12.53
N ASP A 488 -6.11 10.45 -11.28
CA ASP A 488 -7.30 11.06 -10.69
C ASP A 488 -7.30 12.56 -11.03
N SER A 489 -8.09 12.96 -12.01
CA SER A 489 -8.19 14.36 -12.46
C SER A 489 -8.93 15.28 -11.49
N GLN A 490 -9.64 14.73 -10.50
CA GLN A 490 -10.24 15.52 -9.41
C GLN A 490 -9.23 15.73 -8.28
N GLY A 491 -8.53 14.67 -7.88
CA GLY A 491 -7.50 14.72 -6.84
C GLY A 491 -6.12 15.20 -7.31
N GLU A 492 -5.90 15.30 -8.62
CA GLU A 492 -4.62 15.58 -9.30
C GLU A 492 -3.47 14.73 -8.78
N ASN A 493 -3.70 13.41 -8.72
CA ASN A 493 -2.74 12.45 -8.19
C ASN A 493 -2.78 11.10 -8.91
N VAL A 494 -1.69 10.34 -8.74
CA VAL A 494 -1.57 8.97 -9.23
C VAL A 494 -2.46 8.05 -8.41
N GLN A 495 -3.23 7.19 -9.07
CA GLN A 495 -3.97 6.08 -8.46
C GLN A 495 -3.33 4.73 -8.80
N GLN A 496 -3.54 3.77 -7.91
CA GLN A 496 -2.86 2.48 -7.89
C GLN A 496 -3.66 1.37 -8.58
N VAL A 497 -2.96 0.31 -9.02
CA VAL A 497 -3.58 -0.88 -9.65
C VAL A 497 -4.70 -1.45 -8.79
N PHE A 498 -4.42 -1.63 -7.49
CA PHE A 498 -5.35 -2.21 -6.54
C PHE A 498 -6.36 -1.21 -5.96
N ALA A 499 -6.69 -0.13 -6.67
CA ALA A 499 -7.93 0.61 -6.41
C ALA A 499 -9.19 -0.26 -6.70
N ARG A 500 -9.01 -1.39 -7.41
CA ARG A 500 -10.04 -2.39 -7.73
C ARG A 500 -9.48 -3.79 -7.43
N GLN A 501 -10.35 -4.75 -7.12
CA GLN A 501 -10.00 -6.16 -6.90
C GLN A 501 -9.80 -6.92 -8.23
N ALA A 502 -9.12 -6.30 -9.20
CA ALA A 502 -8.91 -6.86 -10.53
C ALA A 502 -7.76 -6.17 -11.26
N LEU A 503 -7.10 -6.89 -12.17
CA LEU A 503 -6.14 -6.35 -13.14
C LEU A 503 -6.88 -6.03 -14.43
N GLN A 504 -7.64 -4.94 -14.42
CA GLN A 504 -8.41 -4.49 -15.58
C GLN A 504 -7.54 -3.67 -16.53
N MET A 505 -7.88 -3.71 -17.81
CA MET A 505 -7.18 -2.92 -18.83
C MET A 505 -7.40 -1.42 -18.59
N THR A 506 -6.30 -0.69 -18.49
CA THR A 506 -6.25 0.77 -18.42
C THR A 506 -5.75 1.30 -19.75
N TRP A 507 -6.54 2.16 -20.40
CA TRP A 507 -6.33 2.63 -21.77
C TRP A 507 -5.37 3.80 -21.84
N ASP A 508 -5.64 4.81 -21.03
CA ASP A 508 -4.75 5.89 -20.67
C ASP A 508 -4.22 5.66 -19.25
N PHE A 509 -2.91 5.55 -19.10
CA PHE A 509 -2.26 5.21 -17.84
C PHE A 509 -1.31 6.30 -17.39
N VAL A 510 -1.05 6.33 -16.08
CA VAL A 510 -0.06 7.24 -15.48
C VAL A 510 1.17 6.48 -15.04
N GLU A 511 2.33 7.03 -15.36
CA GLU A 511 3.59 6.64 -14.77
C GLU A 511 4.02 7.71 -13.75
N GLY A 512 4.04 7.38 -12.47
CA GLY A 512 4.50 8.27 -11.40
C GLY A 512 6.02 8.30 -11.29
N ASN A 513 6.58 9.44 -10.89
CA ASN A 513 8.00 9.57 -10.60
C ASN A 513 8.32 9.04 -9.18
N PRO A 514 9.08 7.93 -9.04
CA PRO A 514 9.42 7.37 -7.73
C PRO A 514 10.31 8.30 -6.88
N PHE A 515 10.95 9.30 -7.50
CA PHE A 515 11.87 10.24 -6.90
C PHE A 515 11.25 11.60 -6.54
N SER A 516 10.00 11.84 -6.94
CA SER A 516 9.28 13.08 -6.60
C SER A 516 8.79 13.08 -5.16
N ASP A 517 8.35 14.25 -4.66
CA ASP A 517 7.67 14.34 -3.36
C ASP A 517 6.14 14.13 -3.47
N SER A 518 5.64 13.78 -4.66
CA SER A 518 4.20 13.58 -4.92
C SER A 518 3.72 12.16 -4.59
N THR A 519 2.41 11.96 -4.52
CA THR A 519 1.79 10.65 -4.27
C THR A 519 2.30 9.57 -5.24
N GLY A 520 2.70 8.42 -4.69
CA GLY A 520 3.21 7.29 -5.47
C GLY A 520 4.74 7.19 -5.52
N ASN A 521 5.45 8.12 -4.85
CA ASN A 521 6.90 8.04 -4.68
C ASN A 521 7.34 6.94 -3.70
N PHE A 522 8.63 6.60 -3.73
CA PHE A 522 9.19 5.51 -2.94
C PHE A 522 9.32 5.85 -1.44
N VAL A 523 9.77 7.07 -1.09
CA VAL A 523 9.90 7.52 0.31
C VAL A 523 8.55 7.47 1.02
N GLY A 524 7.47 7.81 0.33
CA GLY A 524 6.11 7.67 0.82
C GLY A 524 5.77 6.23 1.20
N GLN A 525 6.23 5.22 0.45
CA GLN A 525 6.00 3.82 0.81
C GLN A 525 6.67 3.45 2.13
N ALA A 526 7.89 3.92 2.35
CA ALA A 526 8.62 3.72 3.61
C ALA A 526 7.98 4.50 4.77
N GLU A 527 7.51 5.74 4.53
CA GLU A 527 6.85 6.56 5.54
C GLU A 527 5.53 5.93 6.02
N TYR A 528 4.67 5.51 5.10
CA TYR A 528 3.42 4.83 5.48
C TYR A 528 3.69 3.54 6.25
N PHE A 529 4.71 2.78 5.87
CA PHE A 529 5.11 1.57 6.59
C PHE A 529 5.58 1.89 8.01
N SER A 530 6.47 2.87 8.15
CA SER A 530 7.06 3.28 9.42
C SER A 530 6.00 3.76 10.40
N ARG A 531 4.99 4.51 9.94
CA ARG A 531 3.86 4.92 10.78
C ARG A 531 3.05 3.75 11.33
N VAL A 532 2.94 2.63 10.61
CA VAL A 532 2.28 1.43 11.16
C VAL A 532 3.11 0.81 12.26
N LEU A 533 4.44 0.73 12.09
CA LEU A 533 5.33 0.25 13.15
C LEU A 533 5.23 1.11 14.41
N GLU A 534 5.12 2.44 14.25
CA GLU A 534 5.00 3.39 15.37
C GLU A 534 3.65 3.29 16.12
N MET A 535 2.56 3.05 15.41
CA MET A 535 1.20 3.22 15.95
C MET A 535 0.44 1.92 16.17
N ALA A 536 0.69 0.88 15.37
CA ALA A 536 -0.15 -0.31 15.35
C ALA A 536 0.46 -1.53 16.05
N VAL A 537 1.79 -1.59 16.20
CA VAL A 537 2.43 -2.80 16.70
C VAL A 537 2.61 -2.72 18.22
N PRO A 538 2.16 -3.74 18.98
CA PRO A 538 2.40 -3.79 20.42
C PRO A 538 3.89 -3.74 20.77
N ALA A 539 4.20 -3.15 21.93
CA ALA A 539 5.56 -3.00 22.42
C ALA A 539 6.14 -4.29 23.01
N THR A 540 5.29 -5.27 23.33
CA THR A 540 5.65 -6.56 23.96
C THR A 540 5.12 -7.73 23.14
N PRO A 541 5.85 -8.88 23.12
CA PRO A 541 5.47 -10.08 22.36
C PRO A 541 4.10 -10.65 22.68
#